data_AF-A0A5C8DUR6-F1
#
_entry.id   AF-A0A5C8DUR6-F1
#
_cell.length_a   1.000
_cell.length_b   1.000
_cell.length_c   1.000
_cell.angle_alpha   90.00
_cell.angle_beta   90.00
_cell.angle_gamma   90.00
#
_symmetry.space_group_name_H-M   'P 1'
#
loop_
_entity.id
_entity.type
_entity.pdbx_description
1 polymer ?
#
loop_
_entity_poly.entity_id
_entity_poly.type
_entity_poly.pdbx_seq_one_letter_code
_entity_poly.pdbx_strand_id
1 'polypeptide(L)'
;MKKLIAIITLLLAVCTTRAQRTDTELSRDSILDWRYLLNAPKQQTYKPIKDQYVPGVSYSVWQQQAADMLFNWVKQSVLPKGVVMKYVFKDNSRWWPFETPALHTYGIQLAGFPAIYKNGKLYTDGEHGLYMGLGFNNFPGDYIKGGFNPDGLYLFAERAQLSTGDTDDQLKSEGIDKRILPQLYTYRTYLDHYHDNGKPLNGIGVVIAKNGEWPFKPVLVKDAVKYINQQLAAYPGIAQKNSYVMRTLQQTLDRLKSYYNEATKLKEQYAMLEDEAGHAVLNPESIINGLPVSKTFPEYRVLVAATKQTIDQSKTDKPMWLYMNFSGNGSMVGNLSQFDPQFTSGRDYFVNTLLRNFNFDYAAKWLSQPEAMKSVAYTPVNAPAKSSGNNISAPATVSAATATKNKDPFTILYEDFEGHQPGAFSAKGWHTYGHNGHDFANATLKTLNGQQGKWIIIPNDFTFYPDFTKPLPASFSISYDVYFSSDMSNKRTPVIFRLDTYDNKKYNSIDLHDMNRNGFQFNLAPSGESQTSKRFMEVAYNETLTDVRLTNIKTNEATHVSININGAAVKVTVNGKEVMHDDNVLPAGKTFKRYGWYSGSEKIYISNIYVKSGTPVK
;
A
#
# COMPACT_ATOMS: atom_id res chain seq x y z
N MET A 1 22.01 -28.27 32.57
CA MET A 1 20.86 -27.36 32.41
C MET A 1 21.25 -25.90 32.13
N LYS A 2 22.02 -25.21 32.98
CA LYS A 2 22.38 -23.78 32.75
C LYS A 2 23.11 -23.50 31.43
N LYS A 3 24.02 -24.39 30.97
CA LYS A 3 24.69 -24.27 29.66
C LYS A 3 23.76 -24.50 28.46
N LEU A 4 22.72 -25.33 28.62
CA LEU A 4 21.76 -25.62 27.56
C LEU A 4 20.79 -24.43 27.37
N ILE A 5 20.39 -23.80 28.47
CA ILE A 5 19.54 -22.60 28.45
C ILE A 5 20.29 -21.44 27.77
N ALA A 6 21.57 -21.21 28.10
CA ALA A 6 22.37 -20.16 27.45
C ALA A 6 22.52 -20.36 25.93
N ILE A 7 22.67 -21.62 25.47
CA ILE A 7 22.74 -21.95 24.04
C ILE A 7 21.38 -21.76 23.35
N ILE A 8 20.28 -22.11 24.01
CA ILE A 8 18.91 -21.90 23.49
C ILE A 8 18.58 -20.39 23.43
N THR A 9 18.98 -19.60 24.44
CA THR A 9 18.80 -18.14 24.43
C THR A 9 19.67 -17.47 23.37
N LEU A 10 20.89 -17.97 23.11
CA LEU A 10 21.75 -17.49 22.04
C LEU A 10 21.20 -17.88 20.65
N LEU A 11 20.67 -19.09 20.48
CA LEU A 11 20.00 -19.53 19.25
C LEU A 11 18.69 -18.78 19.00
N LEU A 12 17.92 -18.46 20.04
CA LEU A 12 16.72 -17.61 19.95
C LEU A 12 17.07 -16.13 19.67
N ALA A 13 18.22 -15.64 20.15
CA ALA A 13 18.72 -14.31 19.82
C ALA A 13 19.28 -14.23 18.39
N VAL A 14 19.92 -15.29 17.90
CA VAL A 14 20.45 -15.38 16.52
C VAL A 14 19.32 -15.64 15.50
N CYS A 15 18.22 -16.28 15.91
CA CYS A 15 17.02 -16.42 15.07
C CYS A 15 16.10 -15.19 15.08
N THR A 16 16.26 -14.25 16.03
CA THR A 16 15.48 -13.00 16.07
C THR A 16 16.19 -11.80 15.44
N THR A 17 17.45 -11.93 15.02
CA THR A 17 18.13 -10.94 14.18
C THR A 17 17.94 -11.22 12.68
N ARG A 18 16.72 -11.52 12.23
CA ARG A 18 16.31 -11.05 10.90
C ARG A 18 16.01 -9.57 11.10
N ALA A 19 17.00 -8.72 10.80
CA ALA A 19 16.80 -7.28 10.80
C ALA A 19 15.48 -6.97 10.09
N GLN A 20 14.56 -6.40 10.85
CA GLN A 20 13.24 -6.03 10.40
C GLN A 20 13.42 -5.05 9.23
N ARG A 21 12.93 -5.43 8.05
CA ARG A 21 13.08 -4.63 6.82
C ARG A 21 12.53 -3.24 7.08
N THR A 22 13.33 -2.23 6.84
CA THR A 22 12.90 -0.85 7.07
C THR A 22 11.96 -0.42 5.92
N ASP A 23 11.01 0.48 6.17
CA ASP A 23 10.15 1.10 5.13
C ASP A 23 10.98 1.65 3.94
N THR A 24 12.23 2.02 4.22
CA THR A 24 13.28 2.46 3.28
C THR A 24 13.69 1.38 2.27
N GLU A 25 13.71 0.10 2.64
CA GLU A 25 14.17 -0.97 1.75
C GLU A 25 13.09 -1.45 0.78
N LEU A 26 11.81 -1.34 1.16
CA LEU A 26 10.68 -1.85 0.39
C LEU A 26 10.23 -0.91 -0.75
N SER A 27 10.53 0.39 -0.65
CA SER A 27 9.95 1.43 -1.51
C SER A 27 10.92 2.00 -2.57
N ARG A 28 12.13 1.42 -2.69
CA ARG A 28 13.30 2.00 -3.40
C ARG A 28 13.05 2.42 -4.85
N ASP A 29 12.21 1.67 -5.55
CA ASP A 29 11.89 1.89 -6.97
C ASP A 29 10.38 2.10 -7.22
N SER A 30 9.61 2.43 -6.18
CA SER A 30 8.15 2.54 -6.31
C SER A 30 7.74 3.89 -6.88
N ILE A 31 6.93 3.90 -7.95
CA ILE A 31 6.22 5.12 -8.37
C ILE A 31 5.11 5.36 -7.34
N LEU A 32 5.35 6.27 -6.40
CA LEU A 32 4.36 6.74 -5.43
C LEU A 32 3.74 8.02 -6.00
N ASP A 33 2.55 7.92 -6.59
CA ASP A 33 1.90 9.10 -7.14
C ASP A 33 0.37 9.02 -7.05
N TRP A 34 -0.24 10.18 -6.81
CA TRP A 34 -1.69 10.35 -6.86
C TRP A 34 -2.09 10.59 -8.31
N ARG A 35 -2.82 9.66 -8.91
CA ARG A 35 -3.30 9.82 -10.30
C ARG A 35 -4.78 10.16 -10.34
N TYR A 36 -5.13 11.04 -11.25
CA TYR A 36 -6.50 11.48 -11.49
C TYR A 36 -6.98 10.83 -12.78
N LEU A 37 -8.05 10.05 -12.72
CA LEU A 37 -8.64 9.44 -13.93
C LEU A 37 -9.72 10.31 -14.57
N LEU A 38 -10.39 11.16 -13.79
CA LEU A 38 -11.43 12.06 -14.26
C LEU A 38 -11.14 13.46 -13.72
N ASN A 39 -11.06 14.44 -14.63
CA ASN A 39 -10.80 15.85 -14.33
C ASN A 39 -9.53 16.06 -13.49
N ALA A 40 -8.34 15.87 -14.07
CA ALA A 40 -7.19 16.66 -13.65
C ALA A 40 -7.14 17.92 -14.51
N PRO A 41 -7.48 19.10 -14.00
CA PRO A 41 -7.31 20.31 -14.77
C PRO A 41 -6.13 21.12 -14.23
N LYS A 42 -5.25 21.51 -15.15
CA LYS A 42 -4.58 22.79 -15.01
C LYS A 42 -5.70 23.85 -15.01
N GLN A 43 -6.03 24.39 -13.83
CA GLN A 43 -7.15 25.29 -13.53
C GLN A 43 -8.56 24.69 -13.72
N GLN A 44 -9.13 24.16 -12.64
CA GLN A 44 -10.52 23.70 -12.57
C GLN A 44 -11.47 24.91 -12.65
N THR A 45 -12.11 25.12 -13.81
CA THR A 45 -13.25 26.05 -13.87
C THR A 45 -14.50 25.31 -13.41
N TYR A 46 -14.88 25.47 -12.15
CA TYR A 46 -16.08 24.85 -11.60
C TYR A 46 -17.34 25.48 -12.19
N LYS A 47 -18.31 24.63 -12.56
CA LYS A 47 -19.68 25.04 -12.92
C LYS A 47 -20.66 24.18 -12.13
N PRO A 48 -21.87 24.68 -11.80
CA PRO A 48 -22.90 23.84 -11.21
C PRO A 48 -23.17 22.61 -12.08
N ILE A 49 -23.30 21.44 -11.48
CA ILE A 49 -23.53 20.19 -12.21
C ILE A 49 -24.93 19.68 -11.88
N LYS A 50 -25.80 19.55 -12.88
CA LYS A 50 -27.11 18.92 -12.72
C LYS A 50 -26.95 17.43 -12.43
N ASP A 51 -27.83 16.90 -11.59
CA ASP A 51 -27.95 15.46 -11.42
C ASP A 51 -28.61 14.86 -12.66
N GLN A 52 -28.04 13.78 -13.18
CA GLN A 52 -28.52 13.14 -14.40
C GLN A 52 -29.67 12.15 -14.14
N TYR A 53 -29.86 11.72 -12.89
CA TYR A 53 -30.87 10.75 -12.49
C TYR A 53 -32.03 11.39 -11.72
N VAL A 54 -31.82 12.59 -11.14
CA VAL A 54 -32.85 13.29 -10.36
C VAL A 54 -33.14 14.67 -10.94
N PRO A 55 -34.27 14.84 -11.66
CA PRO A 55 -34.67 16.12 -12.23
C PRO A 55 -34.72 17.24 -11.19
N GLY A 56 -34.14 18.39 -11.52
CA GLY A 56 -34.15 19.58 -10.66
C GLY A 56 -33.10 19.59 -9.54
N VAL A 57 -32.35 18.51 -9.33
CA VAL A 57 -31.22 18.49 -8.40
C VAL A 57 -29.96 18.98 -9.09
N SER A 58 -29.24 19.91 -8.46
CA SER A 58 -27.95 20.40 -8.94
C SER A 58 -26.95 20.53 -7.81
N TYR A 59 -25.70 20.17 -8.09
CA TYR A 59 -24.58 20.34 -7.19
C TYR A 59 -23.88 21.67 -7.47
N SER A 60 -23.72 22.48 -6.43
CA SER A 60 -23.12 23.81 -6.54
C SER A 60 -21.62 23.75 -6.84
N VAL A 61 -21.04 24.89 -7.19
CA VAL A 61 -19.57 25.03 -7.28
C VAL A 61 -18.93 24.80 -5.91
N TRP A 62 -19.55 25.30 -4.85
CA TRP A 62 -19.04 25.19 -3.49
C TRP A 62 -18.96 23.73 -3.04
N GLN A 63 -19.99 22.91 -3.29
CA GLN A 63 -20.01 21.50 -2.93
C GLN A 63 -18.91 20.70 -3.63
N GLN A 64 -18.60 21.04 -4.88
CA GLN A 64 -17.48 20.44 -5.61
C GLN A 64 -16.13 20.84 -5.00
N GLN A 65 -15.96 22.13 -4.66
CA GLN A 65 -14.76 22.61 -3.98
C GLN A 65 -14.56 21.96 -2.60
N ALA A 66 -15.66 21.73 -1.86
CA ALA A 66 -15.62 21.03 -0.58
C ALA A 66 -15.15 19.58 -0.73
N ALA A 67 -15.57 18.87 -1.79
CA ALA A 67 -15.06 17.52 -2.09
C ALA A 67 -13.55 17.53 -2.43
N ASP A 68 -13.08 18.53 -3.16
CA ASP A 68 -11.67 18.68 -3.50
C ASP A 68 -10.81 19.07 -2.29
N MET A 69 -11.34 19.88 -1.40
CA MET A 69 -10.74 20.19 -0.11
C MET A 69 -10.61 18.93 0.76
N LEU A 70 -11.66 18.12 0.86
CA LEU A 70 -11.63 16.84 1.57
C LEU A 70 -10.56 15.90 0.99
N PHE A 71 -10.39 15.88 -0.34
CA PHE A 71 -9.32 15.12 -0.97
C PHE A 71 -7.94 15.65 -0.60
N ASN A 72 -7.75 16.97 -0.53
CA ASN A 72 -6.49 17.56 -0.11
C ASN A 72 -6.14 17.24 1.35
N TRP A 73 -7.14 17.13 2.24
CA TRP A 73 -6.91 16.65 3.61
C TRP A 73 -6.43 15.19 3.62
N VAL A 74 -7.05 14.33 2.82
CA VAL A 74 -6.61 12.93 2.65
C VAL A 74 -5.16 12.87 2.14
N LYS A 75 -4.82 13.61 1.08
CA LYS A 75 -3.45 13.65 0.53
C LYS A 75 -2.41 14.08 1.55
N GLN A 76 -2.78 14.97 2.46
CA GLN A 76 -1.90 15.43 3.54
C GLN A 76 -1.80 14.43 4.70
N SER A 77 -2.66 13.42 4.76
CA SER A 77 -2.70 12.42 5.85
C SER A 77 -2.16 11.05 5.46
N VAL A 78 -1.98 10.76 4.16
CA VAL A 78 -1.45 9.47 3.72
C VAL A 78 -0.56 9.61 2.49
N LEU A 79 0.59 8.92 2.50
CA LEU A 79 1.42 8.70 1.33
C LEU A 79 0.99 7.37 0.69
N PRO A 80 0.40 7.33 -0.51
CA PRO A 80 -0.10 6.09 -1.09
C PRO A 80 1.05 5.14 -1.44
N LYS A 81 0.93 3.86 -1.07
CA LYS A 81 1.75 2.76 -1.60
C LYS A 81 1.07 2.20 -2.86
N GLY A 82 1.44 2.70 -4.04
CA GLY A 82 0.86 2.31 -5.34
C GLY A 82 0.00 3.42 -5.99
N VAL A 83 -0.86 3.03 -6.94
CA VAL A 83 -1.76 3.98 -7.64
C VAL A 83 -3.08 4.11 -6.88
N VAL A 84 -3.38 5.33 -6.46
CA VAL A 84 -4.69 5.72 -5.90
C VAL A 84 -5.36 6.71 -6.84
N MET A 85 -6.64 6.45 -7.08
CA MET A 85 -7.50 7.13 -8.04
C MET A 85 -8.64 7.80 -7.30
N LYS A 86 -8.88 9.07 -7.62
CA LYS A 86 -10.00 9.85 -7.10
C LYS A 86 -11.16 9.84 -8.09
N TYR A 87 -12.34 9.53 -7.57
CA TYR A 87 -13.64 9.79 -8.19
C TYR A 87 -14.37 10.83 -7.37
N VAL A 88 -14.90 11.87 -8.01
CA VAL A 88 -15.90 12.73 -7.36
C VAL A 88 -17.23 12.01 -7.49
N PHE A 89 -17.85 11.67 -6.38
CA PHE A 89 -19.14 10.98 -6.40
C PHE A 89 -20.25 11.83 -5.80
N LYS A 90 -21.43 11.57 -6.34
CA LYS A 90 -22.74 12.02 -5.92
C LYS A 90 -23.54 10.78 -5.56
N ASP A 91 -24.46 10.84 -4.62
CA ASP A 91 -25.14 9.61 -4.19
C ASP A 91 -25.83 8.86 -5.33
N ASN A 92 -26.32 9.60 -6.33
CA ASN A 92 -26.99 9.07 -7.51
C ASN A 92 -26.03 8.48 -8.55
N SER A 93 -24.72 8.65 -8.38
CA SER A 93 -23.68 8.10 -9.27
C SER A 93 -23.13 6.75 -8.78
N ARG A 94 -23.75 6.12 -7.78
CA ARG A 94 -23.42 4.74 -7.38
C ARG A 94 -23.74 3.78 -8.52
N TRP A 95 -22.98 2.69 -8.62
CA TRP A 95 -23.08 1.64 -9.67
C TRP A 95 -24.48 1.02 -9.82
N TRP A 96 -25.36 1.22 -8.83
CA TRP A 96 -26.73 0.72 -8.77
C TRP A 96 -27.69 1.90 -8.52
N PRO A 97 -28.20 2.56 -9.57
CA PRO A 97 -29.12 3.70 -9.45
C PRO A 97 -30.55 3.20 -9.22
N PHE A 98 -30.82 2.56 -8.08
CA PHE A 98 -32.15 2.00 -7.87
C PHE A 98 -33.18 3.01 -7.36
N GLU A 99 -32.79 4.15 -6.76
CA GLU A 99 -33.75 5.09 -6.19
C GLU A 99 -33.21 6.53 -6.13
N THR A 100 -34.11 7.52 -6.05
CA THR A 100 -33.74 8.90 -5.70
C THR A 100 -33.58 9.01 -4.18
N PRO A 101 -32.36 9.15 -3.64
CA PRO A 101 -32.12 9.26 -2.21
C PRO A 101 -32.66 10.58 -1.69
N ALA A 102 -33.25 10.54 -0.49
CA ALA A 102 -33.76 11.74 0.16
C ALA A 102 -32.64 12.74 0.53
N LEU A 103 -31.43 12.26 0.79
CA LEU A 103 -30.28 13.08 1.20
C LEU A 103 -29.49 13.59 0.00
N HIS A 104 -29.08 14.85 0.07
CA HIS A 104 -28.19 15.43 -0.92
C HIS A 104 -26.74 15.25 -0.49
N THR A 105 -26.13 14.15 -0.95
CA THR A 105 -24.77 13.73 -0.62
C THR A 105 -23.78 14.01 -1.75
N TYR A 106 -22.57 14.45 -1.39
CA TYR A 106 -21.45 14.69 -2.30
C TYR A 106 -20.11 14.41 -1.61
N GLY A 107 -19.09 14.02 -2.38
CA GLY A 107 -17.77 13.78 -1.82
C GLY A 107 -16.80 13.11 -2.80
N ILE A 108 -15.90 12.31 -2.24
CA ILE A 108 -14.85 11.60 -2.96
C ILE A 108 -14.86 10.11 -2.69
N GLN A 109 -14.72 9.32 -3.74
CA GLN A 109 -14.52 7.90 -3.67
C GLN A 109 -13.10 7.64 -4.13
N LEU A 110 -12.38 6.86 -3.33
CA LEU A 110 -11.01 6.48 -3.62
C LEU A 110 -11.00 5.03 -4.06
N ALA A 111 -10.38 4.77 -5.19
CA ALA A 111 -10.09 3.44 -5.68
C ALA A 111 -8.59 3.30 -5.87
N GLY A 112 -8.10 2.08 -6.03
CA GLY A 112 -6.72 1.86 -6.40
C GLY A 112 -6.47 0.44 -6.82
N PHE A 113 -5.23 0.19 -7.24
CA PHE A 113 -4.77 -1.15 -7.55
C PHE A 113 -4.06 -1.74 -6.34
N PRO A 114 -4.35 -3.00 -5.96
CA PRO A 114 -3.56 -3.69 -4.96
C PRO A 114 -2.08 -3.61 -5.34
N ALA A 115 -1.29 -3.14 -4.39
CA ALA A 115 0.15 -3.15 -4.52
C ALA A 115 0.67 -4.42 -3.88
N ILE A 116 1.40 -5.23 -4.64
CA ILE A 116 2.11 -6.41 -4.14
C ILE A 116 3.61 -6.21 -4.28
N TYR A 117 4.37 -6.72 -3.32
CA TYR A 117 5.81 -6.79 -3.47
C TYR A 117 6.19 -7.99 -4.32
N LYS A 118 6.89 -7.73 -5.42
CA LYS A 118 7.50 -8.76 -6.26
C LYS A 118 8.92 -8.33 -6.58
N ASN A 119 9.90 -9.20 -6.38
CA ASN A 119 11.31 -8.92 -6.71
C ASN A 119 11.86 -7.60 -6.10
N GLY A 120 11.45 -7.25 -4.88
CA GLY A 120 11.90 -6.03 -4.21
C GLY A 120 11.32 -4.72 -4.75
N LYS A 121 10.35 -4.80 -5.65
CA LYS A 121 9.60 -3.62 -6.12
C LYS A 121 8.13 -3.78 -5.82
N LEU A 122 7.46 -2.65 -5.66
CA LEU A 122 6.02 -2.59 -5.56
C LEU A 122 5.44 -2.67 -6.98
N TYR A 123 4.67 -3.71 -7.26
CA TYR A 123 3.92 -3.86 -8.51
C TYR A 123 2.44 -3.65 -8.22
N THR A 124 1.76 -2.92 -9.10
CA THR A 124 0.30 -2.96 -9.15
C THR A 124 -0.11 -4.24 -9.85
N ASP A 125 -0.93 -5.05 -9.21
CA ASP A 125 -1.47 -6.28 -9.78
C ASP A 125 -3.00 -6.33 -9.57
N GLY A 126 -3.70 -7.00 -10.48
CA GLY A 126 -5.14 -7.21 -10.42
C GLY A 126 -6.03 -6.06 -10.88
N GLU A 127 -7.32 -6.19 -10.58
CA GLU A 127 -8.35 -5.19 -10.89
C GLU A 127 -8.35 -4.03 -9.90
N HIS A 128 -8.85 -2.87 -10.33
CA HIS A 128 -8.98 -1.73 -9.44
C HIS A 128 -10.10 -1.98 -8.43
N GLY A 129 -9.77 -1.88 -7.14
CA GLY A 129 -10.72 -2.01 -6.04
C GLY A 129 -11.11 -0.65 -5.49
N LEU A 130 -12.37 -0.51 -5.04
CA LEU A 130 -12.79 0.63 -4.23
C LEU A 130 -12.18 0.53 -2.83
N TYR A 131 -11.45 1.55 -2.41
CA TYR A 131 -10.83 1.61 -1.09
C TYR A 131 -11.78 2.22 -0.06
N MET A 132 -12.43 3.34 -0.39
CA MET A 132 -13.31 4.06 0.54
C MET A 132 -14.19 5.10 -0.15
N GLY A 133 -15.26 5.48 0.54
CA GLY A 133 -16.10 6.63 0.20
C GLY A 133 -16.14 7.64 1.33
N LEU A 134 -15.82 8.89 1.05
CA LEU A 134 -15.81 9.99 2.01
C LEU A 134 -16.76 11.06 1.51
N GLY A 135 -17.84 11.34 2.25
CA GLY A 135 -18.91 12.20 1.75
C GLY A 135 -19.58 13.06 2.81
N PHE A 136 -19.85 14.30 2.43
CA PHE A 136 -20.69 15.20 3.20
C PHE A 136 -22.15 14.80 3.07
N ASN A 137 -22.88 14.85 4.18
CA ASN A 137 -24.25 14.39 4.30
C ASN A 137 -24.44 12.91 3.87
N ASN A 138 -23.36 12.11 3.79
CA ASN A 138 -23.43 10.71 3.42
C ASN A 138 -23.93 9.87 4.60
N PHE A 139 -24.81 8.90 4.36
CA PHE A 139 -25.47 8.15 5.42
C PHE A 139 -24.84 6.75 5.63
N PRO A 140 -24.54 6.36 6.89
CA PRO A 140 -23.98 5.04 7.23
C PRO A 140 -25.06 3.96 7.27
N GLY A 141 -25.70 3.72 6.13
CA GLY A 141 -26.80 2.78 6.01
C GLY A 141 -27.54 2.91 4.68
N ASP A 142 -28.80 2.51 4.67
CA ASP A 142 -29.65 2.56 3.48
C ASP A 142 -30.88 3.43 3.71
N TYR A 143 -31.40 3.99 2.63
CA TYR A 143 -32.69 4.68 2.61
C TYR A 143 -33.83 3.65 2.58
N ILE A 144 -34.92 3.91 3.30
CA ILE A 144 -36.11 3.06 3.25
C ILE A 144 -37.11 3.71 2.28
N LYS A 145 -37.35 3.03 1.15
CA LYS A 145 -38.39 3.39 0.16
C LYS A 145 -39.77 3.38 0.81
N GLY A 146 -40.70 4.23 0.37
CA GLY A 146 -42.09 4.22 0.84
C GLY A 146 -42.67 5.62 0.95
N GLY A 147 -43.48 6.01 -0.05
CA GLY A 147 -44.00 7.36 -0.26
C GLY A 147 -45.05 7.87 0.74
N PHE A 148 -45.14 7.31 1.94
CA PHE A 148 -45.98 7.88 2.98
C PHE A 148 -45.25 7.82 4.30
N ASN A 149 -44.88 8.97 4.86
CA ASN A 149 -44.55 9.09 6.27
C ASN A 149 -45.53 10.09 6.89
N PRO A 150 -46.53 9.62 7.66
CA PRO A 150 -47.38 10.54 8.39
C PRO A 150 -46.46 11.40 9.27
N ASP A 151 -46.67 12.71 9.25
CA ASP A 151 -45.85 13.71 9.96
C ASP A 151 -44.56 14.19 9.25
N GLY A 152 -44.31 13.79 7.99
CA GLY A 152 -43.23 14.36 7.16
C GLY A 152 -41.81 13.94 7.57
N LEU A 153 -41.70 12.78 8.22
CA LEU A 153 -40.43 12.14 8.58
C LEU A 153 -39.87 11.34 7.39
N TYR A 154 -38.58 11.02 7.41
CA TYR A 154 -37.90 10.21 6.40
C TYR A 154 -37.21 9.05 7.11
N LEU A 155 -37.48 7.82 6.69
CA LEU A 155 -36.97 6.61 7.35
C LEU A 155 -35.69 6.12 6.68
N PHE A 156 -34.77 5.62 7.51
CA PHE A 156 -33.49 5.07 7.10
C PHE A 156 -33.14 3.84 7.95
N ALA A 157 -32.36 2.94 7.39
CA ALA A 157 -31.81 1.78 8.09
C ALA A 157 -30.32 2.01 8.35
N GLU A 158 -30.01 2.59 9.51
CA GLU A 158 -28.66 2.87 9.98
C GLU A 158 -27.94 1.57 10.34
N ARG A 159 -26.66 1.43 9.98
CA ARG A 159 -25.84 0.31 10.47
C ARG A 159 -25.71 0.39 12.00
N ALA A 160 -25.71 -0.74 12.69
CA ALA A 160 -25.35 -0.73 14.11
C ALA A 160 -23.93 -0.19 14.31
N GLN A 161 -23.68 0.59 15.38
CA GLN A 161 -22.35 1.14 15.69
C GLN A 161 -21.32 0.03 15.97
N LEU A 162 -21.78 -1.11 16.46
CA LEU A 162 -20.99 -2.31 16.68
C LEU A 162 -21.88 -3.50 16.29
N SER A 163 -21.65 -4.07 15.11
CA SER A 163 -22.23 -5.36 14.71
C SER A 163 -21.15 -6.42 14.82
N THR A 164 -21.09 -7.09 15.96
CA THR A 164 -20.20 -8.24 16.18
C THR A 164 -21.02 -9.40 16.72
N GLY A 165 -20.66 -10.60 16.29
CA GLY A 165 -21.35 -11.83 16.70
C GLY A 165 -20.62 -12.49 17.85
N ASP A 166 -19.43 -11.95 18.12
CA ASP A 166 -18.47 -12.33 19.12
C ASP A 166 -18.73 -11.60 20.43
N THR A 167 -18.28 -12.22 21.52
CA THR A 167 -18.40 -11.66 22.87
C THR A 167 -17.36 -10.56 23.10
N ASP A 168 -17.59 -9.68 24.08
CA ASP A 168 -16.61 -8.66 24.49
C ASP A 168 -15.24 -9.27 24.83
N ASP A 169 -15.20 -10.48 25.39
CA ASP A 169 -13.96 -11.19 25.70
C ASP A 169 -13.22 -11.65 24.45
N GLN A 170 -13.94 -12.15 23.43
CA GLN A 170 -13.36 -12.57 22.16
C GLN A 170 -12.84 -11.36 21.38
N LEU A 171 -13.65 -10.31 21.26
CA LEU A 171 -13.27 -9.00 20.73
C LEU A 171 -11.99 -8.46 21.38
N LYS A 172 -11.92 -8.48 22.71
CA LYS A 172 -10.74 -8.06 23.45
C LYS A 172 -9.52 -8.96 23.20
N SER A 173 -9.71 -10.27 23.07
CA SER A 173 -8.62 -11.23 22.80
C SER A 173 -8.00 -11.04 21.41
N GLU A 174 -8.79 -10.57 20.46
CA GLU A 174 -8.35 -10.27 19.10
C GLU A 174 -7.81 -8.85 18.95
N GLY A 175 -7.82 -8.09 20.05
CA GLY A 175 -7.51 -6.67 20.03
C GLY A 175 -8.43 -5.97 19.05
N ILE A 176 -9.74 -6.17 19.17
CA ILE A 176 -10.83 -5.50 18.44
C ILE A 176 -11.82 -5.01 19.50
N ASP A 177 -11.51 -3.91 20.15
CA ASP A 177 -12.38 -3.25 21.10
C ASP A 177 -12.53 -1.77 20.76
N LYS A 178 -13.35 -1.09 21.56
CA LYS A 178 -13.49 0.36 21.48
C LYS A 178 -12.10 1.06 21.52
N ARG A 179 -11.09 0.53 22.22
CA ARG A 179 -9.82 1.20 22.60
C ARG A 179 -8.74 1.26 21.54
N ILE A 180 -8.91 0.60 20.39
CA ILE A 180 -7.84 0.56 19.37
C ILE A 180 -7.64 1.87 18.63
N LEU A 181 -8.61 2.79 18.70
CA LEU A 181 -8.48 4.13 18.12
C LEU A 181 -9.10 5.17 19.07
N PRO A 182 -8.43 5.48 20.20
CA PRO A 182 -8.97 6.38 21.22
C PRO A 182 -9.38 7.75 20.68
N GLN A 183 -8.73 8.21 19.61
CA GLN A 183 -9.05 9.45 18.91
C GLN A 183 -10.44 9.44 18.23
N LEU A 184 -11.02 8.26 17.99
CA LEU A 184 -12.34 8.12 17.37
C LEU A 184 -13.49 8.13 18.37
N TYR A 185 -13.21 8.09 19.67
CA TYR A 185 -14.24 8.01 20.71
C TYR A 185 -15.18 9.20 20.79
N THR A 186 -14.69 10.36 20.41
CA THR A 186 -15.49 11.58 20.33
C THR A 186 -16.50 11.52 19.17
N TYR A 187 -16.34 10.54 18.27
CA TYR A 187 -17.09 10.43 17.02
C TYR A 187 -17.94 9.16 16.98
N ARG A 188 -19.08 9.27 16.28
CA ARG A 188 -19.95 8.13 16.02
C ARG A 188 -19.24 7.19 15.05
N THR A 189 -18.85 6.01 15.54
CA THR A 189 -18.05 5.03 14.80
C THR A 189 -18.87 3.76 14.56
N TYR A 190 -18.71 3.18 13.37
CA TYR A 190 -19.33 1.93 12.95
C TYR A 190 -18.22 0.91 12.78
N LEU A 191 -18.27 -0.14 13.58
CA LEU A 191 -17.37 -1.27 13.51
C LEU A 191 -18.17 -2.51 13.15
N ASP A 192 -17.75 -3.14 12.07
CA ASP A 192 -18.27 -4.43 11.63
C ASP A 192 -17.16 -5.45 11.79
N HIS A 193 -17.43 -6.59 12.43
CA HIS A 193 -16.44 -7.63 12.68
C HIS A 193 -17.05 -9.00 12.45
N TYR A 194 -16.42 -9.78 11.57
CA TYR A 194 -16.75 -11.19 11.36
C TYR A 194 -15.51 -12.01 11.00
N HIS A 195 -15.65 -13.33 11.06
CA HIS A 195 -14.62 -14.29 10.69
C HIS A 195 -14.93 -14.97 9.35
N ASP A 196 -14.06 -14.81 8.35
CA ASP A 196 -14.08 -15.63 7.13
C ASP A 196 -12.96 -16.67 7.20
N ASN A 197 -13.33 -17.96 7.19
CA ASN A 197 -12.39 -19.09 7.32
C ASN A 197 -11.43 -18.94 8.53
N GLY A 198 -11.94 -18.42 9.66
CA GLY A 198 -11.17 -18.19 10.89
C GLY A 198 -10.29 -16.94 10.88
N LYS A 199 -10.29 -16.14 9.80
CA LYS A 199 -9.56 -14.86 9.75
C LYS A 199 -10.47 -13.71 10.14
N PRO A 200 -10.07 -12.85 11.10
CA PRO A 200 -10.85 -11.69 11.48
C PRO A 200 -10.81 -10.65 10.35
N LEU A 201 -11.98 -10.11 10.02
CA LEU A 201 -12.16 -9.05 9.05
C LEU A 201 -12.93 -7.90 9.70
N ASN A 202 -12.56 -6.64 9.41
CA ASN A 202 -13.13 -5.45 10.02
C ASN A 202 -13.64 -4.41 9.02
N GLY A 203 -14.88 -3.97 9.15
CA GLY A 203 -15.40 -2.76 8.50
C GLY A 203 -15.33 -1.56 9.45
N ILE A 204 -14.93 -0.38 8.96
CA ILE A 204 -14.85 0.84 9.77
C ILE A 204 -15.51 2.01 9.05
N GLY A 205 -16.40 2.70 9.75
CA GLY A 205 -16.96 3.97 9.33
C GLY A 205 -16.90 5.01 10.45
N VAL A 206 -16.62 6.26 10.14
CA VAL A 206 -16.57 7.35 11.13
C VAL A 206 -17.45 8.51 10.68
N VAL A 207 -18.36 8.94 11.56
CA VAL A 207 -19.22 10.11 11.37
C VAL A 207 -18.74 11.27 12.22
N ILE A 208 -18.52 12.40 11.56
CA ILE A 208 -18.23 13.69 12.16
C ILE A 208 -19.48 14.55 12.02
N ALA A 209 -20.28 14.64 13.08
CA ALA A 209 -21.48 15.46 13.09
C ALA A 209 -21.15 16.92 13.44
N LYS A 210 -21.81 17.86 12.75
CA LYS A 210 -21.74 19.28 13.11
C LYS A 210 -22.22 19.44 14.55
N ASN A 211 -21.41 20.10 15.37
CA ASN A 211 -21.67 20.31 16.80
C ASN A 211 -21.87 19.02 17.61
N GLY A 212 -21.43 17.87 17.10
CA GLY A 212 -21.67 16.56 17.74
C GLY A 212 -23.12 16.07 17.63
N GLU A 213 -24.00 16.78 16.91
CA GLU A 213 -25.42 16.45 16.85
C GLU A 213 -25.74 15.53 15.68
N TRP A 214 -26.05 14.26 15.99
CA TRP A 214 -26.54 13.32 14.99
C TRP A 214 -28.04 13.53 14.73
N PRO A 215 -28.45 13.86 13.48
CA PRO A 215 -29.82 14.28 13.19
C PRO A 215 -30.81 13.12 13.01
N PHE A 216 -30.34 11.88 13.00
CA PHE A 216 -31.18 10.70 12.87
C PHE A 216 -31.51 10.13 14.24
N LYS A 217 -32.80 9.94 14.51
CA LYS A 217 -33.30 9.45 15.81
C LYS A 217 -33.81 8.02 15.67
N PRO A 218 -33.45 7.09 16.58
CA PRO A 218 -34.01 5.75 16.58
C PRO A 218 -35.54 5.75 16.61
N VAL A 219 -36.15 4.93 15.77
CA VAL A 219 -37.59 4.69 15.76
C VAL A 219 -37.90 3.53 16.69
N LEU A 220 -38.80 3.74 17.65
CA LEU A 220 -39.20 2.68 18.57
C LEU A 220 -40.12 1.68 17.86
N VAL A 221 -40.13 0.44 18.33
CA VAL A 221 -40.95 -0.64 17.73
C VAL A 221 -42.43 -0.24 17.68
N LYS A 222 -42.96 0.43 18.72
CA LYS A 222 -44.35 0.92 18.73
C LYS A 222 -44.65 1.90 17.59
N ASP A 223 -43.68 2.76 17.25
CA ASP A 223 -43.83 3.79 16.23
C ASP A 223 -43.69 3.17 14.83
N ALA A 224 -42.80 2.19 14.69
CA ALA A 224 -42.70 1.36 13.48
C ALA A 224 -44.00 0.57 13.23
N VAL A 225 -44.57 -0.06 14.26
CA VAL A 225 -45.86 -0.78 14.15
C VAL A 225 -47.01 0.16 13.80
N LYS A 226 -47.09 1.34 14.44
CA LYS A 226 -48.07 2.37 14.08
C LYS A 226 -47.95 2.75 12.60
N TYR A 227 -46.71 2.97 12.14
CA TYR A 227 -46.41 3.31 10.76
C TYR A 227 -46.85 2.22 9.78
N ILE A 228 -46.49 0.97 10.04
CA ILE A 228 -46.90 -0.20 9.25
C ILE A 228 -48.43 -0.26 9.11
N ASN A 229 -49.15 -0.13 10.22
CA ASN A 229 -50.62 -0.18 10.22
C ASN A 229 -51.24 0.95 9.39
N GLN A 230 -50.67 2.16 9.44
CA GLN A 230 -51.11 3.28 8.61
C GLN A 230 -50.86 3.02 7.12
N GLN A 231 -49.71 2.45 6.76
CA GLN A 231 -49.40 2.09 5.37
C GLN A 231 -50.30 0.96 4.85
N LEU A 232 -50.56 -0.07 5.66
CA LEU A 232 -51.47 -1.17 5.28
C LEU A 232 -52.92 -0.70 5.10
N ALA A 233 -53.36 0.29 5.90
CA ALA A 233 -54.66 0.92 5.73
C ALA A 233 -54.74 1.77 4.46
N ALA A 234 -53.66 2.49 4.11
CA ALA A 234 -53.58 3.30 2.89
C ALA A 234 -53.43 2.44 1.62
N TYR A 235 -52.77 1.29 1.72
CA TYR A 235 -52.45 0.39 0.61
C TYR A 235 -53.02 -1.02 0.84
N PRO A 236 -54.36 -1.17 0.87
CA PRO A 236 -55.00 -2.45 1.20
C PRO A 236 -54.68 -3.57 0.21
N GLY A 237 -54.28 -3.24 -1.03
CA GLY A 237 -53.87 -4.20 -2.05
C GLY A 237 -52.67 -5.07 -1.66
N ILE A 238 -51.80 -4.57 -0.77
CA ILE A 238 -50.65 -5.34 -0.24
C ILE A 238 -51.15 -6.46 0.69
N ALA A 239 -52.17 -6.19 1.51
CA ALA A 239 -52.77 -7.15 2.43
C ALA A 239 -53.63 -8.22 1.73
N GLN A 240 -54.18 -7.91 0.54
CA GLN A 240 -55.14 -8.76 -0.17
C GLN A 240 -54.51 -9.86 -1.04
N LYS A 241 -53.21 -9.76 -1.36
CA LYS A 241 -52.55 -10.69 -2.30
C LYS A 241 -52.26 -12.10 -1.75
N ASN A 242 -52.20 -12.30 -0.44
CA ASN A 242 -51.90 -13.62 0.14
C ASN A 242 -52.35 -13.77 1.61
N SER A 243 -53.30 -14.67 1.89
CA SER A 243 -53.80 -14.94 3.25
C SER A 243 -52.76 -15.55 4.20
N TYR A 244 -51.76 -16.25 3.66
CA TYR A 244 -50.62 -16.77 4.43
C TYR A 244 -49.71 -15.63 4.92
N VAL A 245 -49.43 -14.64 4.05
CA VAL A 245 -48.64 -13.46 4.40
C VAL A 245 -49.30 -12.66 5.51
N MET A 246 -50.63 -12.51 5.48
CA MET A 246 -51.35 -11.79 6.54
C MET A 246 -51.31 -12.51 7.90
N ARG A 247 -51.31 -13.85 7.91
CA ARG A 247 -51.15 -14.62 9.16
C ARG A 247 -49.76 -14.42 9.75
N THR A 248 -48.71 -14.52 8.93
CA THR A 248 -47.32 -14.32 9.36
C THR A 248 -47.08 -12.88 9.81
N LEU A 249 -47.69 -11.91 9.12
CA LEU A 249 -47.65 -10.50 9.48
C LEU A 249 -48.29 -10.26 10.84
N GLN A 250 -49.49 -10.78 11.09
CA GLN A 250 -50.16 -10.61 12.39
C GLN A 250 -49.38 -11.28 13.53
N GLN A 251 -48.87 -12.49 13.33
CA GLN A 251 -48.00 -13.16 14.30
C GLN A 251 -46.75 -12.33 14.62
N THR A 252 -46.17 -11.69 13.60
CA THR A 252 -45.02 -10.82 13.77
C THR A 252 -45.38 -9.56 14.54
N LEU A 253 -46.47 -8.88 14.20
CA LEU A 253 -46.95 -7.71 14.95
C LEU A 253 -47.25 -8.05 16.42
N ASP A 254 -47.81 -9.23 16.68
CA ASP A 254 -48.07 -9.71 18.03
C ASP A 254 -46.79 -9.98 18.81
N ARG A 255 -45.77 -10.60 18.19
CA ARG A 255 -44.44 -10.78 18.79
C ARG A 255 -43.84 -9.43 19.21
N LEU A 256 -43.99 -8.40 18.38
CA LEU A 256 -43.37 -7.10 18.60
C LEU A 256 -43.94 -6.33 19.81
N LYS A 257 -45.14 -6.67 20.30
CA LYS A 257 -45.80 -6.00 21.45
C LYS A 257 -44.91 -5.93 22.69
N SER A 258 -44.18 -7.00 22.99
CA SER A 258 -43.28 -7.05 24.14
C SER A 258 -42.04 -6.14 24.01
N TYR A 259 -41.77 -5.62 22.82
CA TYR A 259 -40.57 -4.85 22.48
C TYR A 259 -40.87 -3.39 22.12
N TYR A 260 -42.08 -2.90 22.35
CA TYR A 260 -42.57 -1.58 21.92
C TYR A 260 -41.72 -0.38 22.34
N ASN A 261 -41.00 -0.48 23.45
CA ASN A 261 -40.14 0.59 23.95
C ASN A 261 -38.66 0.43 23.55
N GLU A 262 -38.33 -0.56 22.74
CA GLU A 262 -36.99 -0.75 22.19
C GLU A 262 -36.83 -0.04 20.84
N ALA A 263 -35.58 0.28 20.49
CA ALA A 263 -35.25 0.66 19.12
C ALA A 263 -35.53 -0.49 18.15
N THR A 264 -36.11 -0.16 17.00
CA THR A 264 -36.46 -1.15 15.97
C THR A 264 -35.20 -1.65 15.28
N LYS A 265 -34.97 -2.97 15.33
CA LYS A 265 -33.84 -3.67 14.70
C LYS A 265 -34.29 -4.37 13.43
N LEU A 266 -33.52 -4.28 12.35
CA LEU A 266 -33.84 -4.82 11.04
C LEU A 266 -32.80 -5.84 10.57
N LYS A 267 -33.23 -6.94 9.94
CA LYS A 267 -32.34 -8.03 9.49
C LYS A 267 -31.47 -7.69 8.27
N GLU A 268 -31.96 -6.99 7.24
CA GLU A 268 -31.19 -6.65 6.02
C GLU A 268 -31.94 -5.72 5.02
N GLN A 269 -31.30 -5.41 3.87
CA GLN A 269 -31.50 -4.29 2.92
C GLN A 269 -32.90 -4.04 2.31
N TYR A 270 -33.83 -4.99 2.35
CA TYR A 270 -35.11 -4.90 1.65
C TYR A 270 -36.29 -5.14 2.58
N ALA A 271 -36.42 -4.26 3.57
CA ALA A 271 -37.49 -4.32 4.56
C ALA A 271 -38.83 -3.80 4.02
N MET A 272 -39.18 -4.02 2.75
CA MET A 272 -40.40 -3.48 2.15
C MET A 272 -41.24 -4.57 1.47
N LEU A 273 -42.56 -4.45 1.59
CA LEU A 273 -43.55 -5.18 0.80
C LEU A 273 -44.10 -4.22 -0.26
N GLU A 274 -44.06 -4.60 -1.54
CA GLU A 274 -44.52 -3.76 -2.64
C GLU A 274 -45.75 -4.34 -3.37
N ASP A 275 -46.65 -3.46 -3.86
CA ASP A 275 -47.70 -3.84 -4.81
C ASP A 275 -47.31 -3.53 -6.27
N GLU A 276 -48.17 -3.89 -7.21
CA GLU A 276 -47.95 -3.64 -8.65
C GLU A 276 -48.01 -2.15 -9.02
N ALA A 277 -48.59 -1.31 -8.17
CA ALA A 277 -48.60 0.14 -8.33
C ALA A 277 -47.33 0.80 -7.75
N GLY A 278 -46.41 0.01 -7.19
CA GLY A 278 -45.17 0.50 -6.59
C GLY A 278 -45.36 1.14 -5.22
N HIS A 279 -46.52 0.96 -4.57
CA HIS A 279 -46.68 1.31 -3.16
C HIS A 279 -45.85 0.35 -2.32
N ALA A 280 -45.27 0.85 -1.22
CA ALA A 280 -44.38 0.07 -0.37
C ALA A 280 -44.75 0.24 1.12
N VAL A 281 -44.79 -0.87 1.86
CA VAL A 281 -45.01 -0.95 3.31
C VAL A 281 -43.77 -1.52 4.00
N LEU A 282 -43.35 -0.97 5.15
CA LEU A 282 -42.27 -1.57 5.94
C LEU A 282 -42.64 -3.02 6.31
N ASN A 283 -41.86 -3.99 5.86
CA ASN A 283 -42.07 -5.42 6.10
C ASN A 283 -41.86 -5.73 7.59
N PRO A 284 -42.90 -6.11 8.34
CA PRO A 284 -42.76 -6.41 9.76
C PRO A 284 -41.85 -7.62 10.02
N GLU A 285 -41.79 -8.57 9.09
CA GLU A 285 -40.94 -9.76 9.20
C GLU A 285 -39.45 -9.41 9.24
N SER A 286 -39.07 -8.25 8.67
CA SER A 286 -37.70 -7.75 8.74
C SER A 286 -37.33 -7.20 10.11
N ILE A 287 -38.29 -6.94 11.00
CA ILE A 287 -38.04 -6.45 12.37
C ILE A 287 -37.66 -7.62 13.27
N ILE A 288 -36.41 -7.66 13.71
CA ILE A 288 -35.83 -8.80 14.44
C ILE A 288 -35.90 -8.68 15.96
N ASN A 289 -36.57 -7.67 16.51
CA ASN A 289 -36.78 -7.60 17.96
C ASN A 289 -37.46 -8.90 18.45
N GLY A 290 -36.86 -9.53 19.45
CA GLY A 290 -37.26 -10.84 19.98
C GLY A 290 -36.78 -12.07 19.20
N LEU A 291 -35.98 -11.90 18.14
CA LEU A 291 -35.38 -13.00 17.40
C LEU A 291 -33.88 -13.14 17.71
N PRO A 292 -33.33 -14.37 17.65
CA PRO A 292 -31.89 -14.57 17.76
C PRO A 292 -31.18 -13.93 16.55
N VAL A 293 -30.09 -13.23 16.81
CA VAL A 293 -29.19 -12.69 15.78
C VAL A 293 -28.11 -13.74 15.49
N SER A 294 -27.75 -13.92 14.22
CA SER A 294 -26.66 -14.82 13.84
C SER A 294 -25.36 -14.38 14.54
N LYS A 295 -24.65 -15.34 15.15
CA LYS A 295 -23.33 -15.10 15.75
C LYS A 295 -22.21 -15.00 14.71
N THR A 296 -22.46 -15.40 13.47
CA THR A 296 -21.42 -15.39 12.42
C THR A 296 -21.52 -14.15 11.52
N PHE A 297 -22.72 -13.59 11.37
CA PHE A 297 -23.02 -12.41 10.56
C PHE A 297 -24.09 -11.57 11.27
N PRO A 298 -23.71 -10.75 12.25
CA PRO A 298 -24.61 -10.05 13.17
C PRO A 298 -25.04 -8.70 12.58
N GLU A 299 -25.13 -8.64 11.26
CA GLU A 299 -25.51 -7.43 10.55
C GLU A 299 -27.00 -7.19 10.79
N TYR A 300 -27.30 -6.35 11.77
CA TYR A 300 -28.62 -5.75 11.88
C TYR A 300 -28.51 -4.23 11.79
N ARG A 301 -29.60 -3.62 11.35
CA ARG A 301 -29.72 -2.18 11.19
C ARG A 301 -30.69 -1.64 12.22
N VAL A 302 -30.50 -0.38 12.59
CA VAL A 302 -31.44 0.35 13.44
C VAL A 302 -32.30 1.21 12.52
N LEU A 303 -33.62 1.08 12.64
CA LEU A 303 -34.53 1.99 11.96
C LEU A 303 -34.40 3.38 12.62
N VAL A 304 -34.10 4.39 11.82
CA VAL A 304 -33.96 5.77 12.27
C VAL A 304 -34.80 6.70 11.38
N ALA A 305 -35.18 7.84 11.94
CA ALA A 305 -35.94 8.87 11.23
C ALA A 305 -35.16 10.20 11.19
N ALA A 306 -35.34 10.94 10.10
CA ALA A 306 -34.93 12.34 9.96
C ALA A 306 -36.13 13.23 9.60
N THR A 307 -36.05 14.51 9.90
CA THR A 307 -37.11 15.47 9.56
C THR A 307 -36.94 16.01 8.14
N LYS A 308 -38.02 16.56 7.57
CA LYS A 308 -37.95 17.35 6.32
C LYS A 308 -36.92 18.48 6.39
N GLN A 309 -36.76 19.13 7.55
CA GLN A 309 -35.76 20.15 7.76
C GLN A 309 -34.34 19.62 7.51
N THR A 310 -34.00 18.44 8.06
CA THR A 310 -32.70 17.78 7.82
C THR A 310 -32.50 17.52 6.32
N ILE A 311 -33.54 17.00 5.65
CA ILE A 311 -33.48 16.75 4.19
C ILE A 311 -33.21 18.03 3.42
N ASP A 312 -33.94 19.10 3.70
CA ASP A 312 -33.80 20.37 2.97
C ASP A 312 -32.47 21.07 3.29
N GLN A 313 -31.98 20.98 4.52
CA GLN A 313 -30.64 21.49 4.88
C GLN A 313 -29.52 20.76 4.14
N SER A 314 -29.68 19.45 3.87
CA SER A 314 -28.65 18.67 3.17
C SER A 314 -28.37 19.19 1.75
N LYS A 315 -29.34 19.87 1.14
CA LYS A 315 -29.27 20.43 -0.23
C LYS A 315 -28.51 21.75 -0.30
N THR A 316 -28.12 22.32 0.84
CA THR A 316 -27.45 23.63 0.91
C THR A 316 -25.93 23.49 0.90
N ASP A 317 -25.22 24.61 0.72
CA ASP A 317 -23.76 24.70 0.83
C ASP A 317 -23.26 24.70 2.29
N LYS A 318 -24.01 24.07 3.20
CA LYS A 318 -23.73 23.98 4.63
C LYS A 318 -23.90 22.54 5.10
N PRO A 319 -22.91 21.66 4.88
CA PRO A 319 -23.01 20.26 5.26
C PRO A 319 -23.20 20.12 6.77
N MET A 320 -24.01 19.14 7.15
CA MET A 320 -24.33 18.86 8.55
C MET A 320 -23.46 17.76 9.14
N TRP A 321 -22.89 16.89 8.32
CA TRP A 321 -21.93 15.89 8.78
C TRP A 321 -21.00 15.45 7.64
N LEU A 322 -19.88 14.86 8.01
CA LEU A 322 -18.99 14.10 7.14
C LEU A 322 -19.05 12.64 7.57
N TYR A 323 -19.28 11.73 6.63
CA TYR A 323 -19.15 10.30 6.85
C TYR A 323 -17.99 9.75 6.03
N MET A 324 -17.04 9.13 6.73
CA MET A 324 -15.88 8.47 6.17
C MET A 324 -16.10 6.96 6.23
N ASN A 325 -16.46 6.34 5.11
CA ASN A 325 -16.63 4.90 5.00
C ASN A 325 -15.33 4.26 4.49
N PHE A 326 -14.60 3.59 5.39
CA PHE A 326 -13.39 2.86 5.06
C PHE A 326 -13.66 1.41 4.60
N SER A 327 -14.93 0.96 4.61
CA SER A 327 -15.43 -0.32 4.08
C SER A 327 -16.17 -0.18 2.74
N GLY A 328 -15.44 0.12 1.64
CA GLY A 328 -16.02 0.16 0.29
C GLY A 328 -16.47 -1.22 -0.21
N ASN A 329 -17.68 -1.31 -0.78
CA ASN A 329 -18.29 -2.52 -1.37
C ASN A 329 -18.15 -3.82 -0.54
N GLY A 330 -18.36 -3.75 0.78
CA GLY A 330 -18.39 -4.93 1.65
C GLY A 330 -17.04 -5.61 1.88
N SER A 331 -15.96 -5.10 1.29
CA SER A 331 -14.61 -5.61 1.54
C SER A 331 -14.06 -4.99 2.82
N MET A 332 -13.36 -5.80 3.63
CA MET A 332 -12.98 -5.48 5.00
C MET A 332 -11.47 -5.30 5.14
N VAL A 333 -11.10 -4.61 6.21
CA VAL A 333 -9.73 -4.31 6.64
C VAL A 333 -9.27 -5.42 7.58
N GLY A 334 -8.02 -5.88 7.46
CA GLY A 334 -7.45 -6.86 8.39
C GLY A 334 -7.47 -6.41 9.87
N ASN A 335 -6.95 -7.25 10.77
CA ASN A 335 -6.93 -6.95 12.21
C ASN A 335 -6.18 -5.64 12.51
N LEU A 336 -6.90 -4.66 13.08
CA LEU A 336 -6.39 -3.32 13.40
C LEU A 336 -5.31 -3.32 14.48
N SER A 337 -5.38 -4.22 15.46
CA SER A 337 -4.38 -4.30 16.53
C SER A 337 -3.07 -4.93 16.06
N GLN A 338 -3.13 -5.74 15.01
CA GLN A 338 -1.99 -6.41 14.40
C GLN A 338 -1.49 -5.67 13.15
N PHE A 339 -2.05 -4.50 12.85
CA PHE A 339 -1.68 -3.72 11.69
C PHE A 339 -0.27 -3.14 11.86
N ASP A 340 0.67 -3.70 11.10
CA ASP A 340 2.00 -3.16 10.93
C ASP A 340 2.08 -2.36 9.61
N PRO A 341 2.26 -1.02 9.67
CA PRO A 341 2.41 -0.19 8.46
C PRO A 341 3.65 -0.54 7.61
N GLN A 342 4.61 -1.30 8.17
CA GLN A 342 5.87 -1.65 7.52
C GLN A 342 5.67 -2.71 6.42
N PHE A 343 4.82 -3.72 6.65
CA PHE A 343 4.71 -4.90 5.78
C PHE A 343 3.45 -4.96 4.91
N THR A 344 2.48 -4.08 5.16
CA THR A 344 1.22 -4.05 4.42
C THR A 344 1.27 -3.06 3.25
N SER A 345 0.77 -3.50 2.09
CA SER A 345 0.61 -2.73 0.86
C SER A 345 -0.83 -2.86 0.36
N GLY A 346 -1.36 -1.81 -0.26
CA GLY A 346 -2.76 -1.78 -0.71
C GLY A 346 -3.71 -1.12 0.29
N ARG A 347 -4.96 -1.60 0.33
CA ARG A 347 -6.08 -0.93 1.01
C ARG A 347 -5.91 -0.81 2.52
N ASP A 348 -5.48 -1.88 3.18
CA ASP A 348 -5.34 -1.91 4.65
C ASP A 348 -4.33 -0.89 5.14
N TYR A 349 -3.22 -0.75 4.41
CA TYR A 349 -2.22 0.28 4.69
C TYR A 349 -2.83 1.69 4.65
N PHE A 350 -3.57 1.95 3.57
CA PHE A 350 -4.15 3.24 3.31
C PHE A 350 -5.22 3.61 4.35
N VAL A 351 -6.12 2.68 4.70
CA VAL A 351 -7.16 2.87 5.72
C VAL A 351 -6.52 3.13 7.09
N ASN A 352 -5.62 2.25 7.53
CA ASN A 352 -5.02 2.37 8.86
C ASN A 352 -4.17 3.63 9.02
N THR A 353 -3.45 4.03 7.98
CA THR A 353 -2.69 5.29 7.99
C THR A 353 -3.62 6.49 8.11
N LEU A 354 -4.75 6.50 7.40
CA LEU A 354 -5.73 7.58 7.54
C LEU A 354 -6.39 7.61 8.92
N LEU A 355 -6.76 6.47 9.49
CA LEU A 355 -7.34 6.42 10.84
C LEU A 355 -6.38 6.98 11.90
N ARG A 356 -5.07 6.89 11.68
CA ARG A 356 -4.03 7.42 12.58
C ARG A 356 -3.64 8.87 12.30
N ASN A 357 -3.68 9.32 11.05
CA ASN A 357 -3.10 10.59 10.64
C ASN A 357 -4.15 11.65 10.27
N PHE A 358 -5.37 11.26 9.93
CA PHE A 358 -6.44 12.19 9.59
C PHE A 358 -6.87 13.00 10.82
N ASN A 359 -6.98 14.32 10.66
CA ASN A 359 -7.36 15.21 11.74
C ASN A 359 -8.88 15.39 11.80
N PHE A 360 -9.53 14.47 12.51
CA PHE A 360 -10.98 14.48 12.73
C PHE A 360 -11.44 15.74 13.46
N ASP A 361 -10.65 16.25 14.42
CA ASP A 361 -10.96 17.48 15.17
C ASP A 361 -10.95 18.72 14.27
N TYR A 362 -9.99 18.81 13.35
CA TYR A 362 -9.99 19.87 12.34
C TYR A 362 -11.25 19.81 11.48
N ALA A 363 -11.63 18.63 10.99
CA ALA A 363 -12.84 18.47 10.18
C ALA A 363 -14.11 18.81 10.98
N ALA A 364 -14.17 18.44 12.25
CA ALA A 364 -15.27 18.80 13.16
C ALA A 364 -15.38 20.31 13.37
N LYS A 365 -14.25 20.99 13.61
CA LYS A 365 -14.18 22.47 13.69
C LYS A 365 -14.56 23.14 12.38
N TRP A 366 -14.13 22.60 11.24
CA TRP A 366 -14.50 23.12 9.92
C TRP A 366 -16.00 23.01 9.65
N LEU A 367 -16.65 21.91 10.04
CA LEU A 367 -18.10 21.74 9.90
C LEU A 367 -18.91 22.67 10.83
N SER A 368 -18.44 22.85 12.07
CA SER A 368 -19.14 23.66 13.08
C SER A 368 -18.89 25.16 12.91
N GLN A 369 -17.69 25.56 12.50
CA GLN A 369 -17.22 26.94 12.46
C GLN A 369 -16.48 27.25 11.14
N PRO A 370 -17.12 27.06 9.97
CA PRO A 370 -16.44 27.15 8.66
C PRO A 370 -15.79 28.52 8.44
N GLU A 371 -16.41 29.60 8.89
CA GLU A 371 -15.89 30.97 8.77
C GLU A 371 -14.58 31.17 9.54
N ALA A 372 -14.51 30.68 10.78
CA ALA A 372 -13.31 30.78 11.61
C ALA A 372 -12.16 29.90 11.08
N MET A 373 -12.50 28.84 10.36
CA MET A 373 -11.53 27.88 9.81
C MET A 373 -11.00 28.26 8.42
N LYS A 374 -11.52 29.33 7.78
CA LYS A 374 -11.12 29.75 6.43
C LYS A 374 -9.62 30.00 6.26
N SER A 375 -8.96 30.56 7.28
CA SER A 375 -7.52 30.86 7.27
C SER A 375 -6.66 29.80 7.96
N VAL A 376 -7.28 28.79 8.56
CA VAL A 376 -6.57 27.73 9.30
C VAL A 376 -6.24 26.61 8.33
N ALA A 377 -4.97 26.41 8.02
CA ALA A 377 -4.54 25.31 7.16
C ALA A 377 -4.77 23.95 7.83
N TYR A 378 -5.22 22.96 7.06
CA TYR A 378 -5.30 21.59 7.53
C TYR A 378 -3.91 21.08 7.91
N THR A 379 -3.81 20.41 9.05
CA THR A 379 -2.59 19.69 9.46
C THR A 379 -2.99 18.31 9.97
N PRO A 380 -2.40 17.22 9.46
CA PRO A 380 -2.68 15.87 9.95
C PRO A 380 -2.26 15.74 11.43
N VAL A 381 -2.90 14.83 12.18
CA VAL A 381 -2.57 14.57 13.60
C VAL A 381 -1.13 14.09 13.74
N ASN A 382 -0.76 13.17 12.86
CA ASN A 382 0.58 12.66 12.72
C ASN A 382 1.03 12.97 11.29
N ALA A 383 2.21 13.55 11.13
CA ALA A 383 2.76 13.75 9.80
C ALA A 383 2.87 12.37 9.11
N PRO A 384 2.22 12.15 7.94
CA PRO A 384 2.50 10.94 7.20
C PRO A 384 3.99 10.92 6.85
N ALA A 385 4.53 9.73 6.63
CA ALA A 385 5.88 9.60 6.07
C ALA A 385 5.98 10.54 4.84
N LYS A 386 6.77 11.61 4.95
CA LYS A 386 6.85 12.67 3.92
C LYS A 386 7.49 12.19 2.63
N SER A 387 8.27 11.14 2.78
CA SER A 387 8.78 10.24 1.77
C SER A 387 8.82 8.89 2.48
N SER A 388 8.67 7.79 1.74
CA SER A 388 9.37 6.60 2.18
C SER A 388 10.84 6.97 2.37
N GLY A 389 11.54 6.49 3.39
CA GLY A 389 12.94 6.82 3.68
C GLY A 389 13.94 6.60 2.53
N ASN A 390 13.50 6.23 1.33
CA ASN A 390 14.20 6.48 0.08
C ASN A 390 14.33 7.97 -0.22
N ASN A 391 15.24 8.60 0.50
CA ASN A 391 16.09 9.58 -0.13
C ASN A 391 16.95 8.83 -1.14
N ILE A 392 16.42 8.57 -2.35
CA ILE A 392 17.27 8.37 -3.51
C ILE A 392 18.14 9.61 -3.53
N SER A 393 19.35 9.47 -3.01
CA SER A 393 20.22 10.60 -2.79
C SER A 393 20.84 10.87 -4.14
N ALA A 394 20.30 11.87 -4.84
CA ALA A 394 21.00 12.43 -5.98
C ALA A 394 22.41 12.83 -5.50
N PRO A 395 23.45 12.65 -6.34
CA PRO A 395 24.76 13.16 -6.00
C PRO A 395 24.64 14.64 -5.64
N ALA A 396 25.13 15.03 -4.46
CA ALA A 396 25.12 16.42 -4.03
C ALA A 396 25.96 17.29 -4.98
N THR A 397 26.99 16.68 -5.55
CA THR A 397 27.86 17.21 -6.60
C THR A 397 28.30 16.06 -7.51
N VAL A 398 28.72 16.35 -8.74
CA VAL A 398 29.34 15.35 -9.64
C VAL A 398 30.85 15.60 -9.65
N SER A 399 31.66 14.57 -9.42
CA SER A 399 33.12 14.69 -9.49
C SER A 399 33.57 15.09 -10.90
N ALA A 400 34.71 15.76 -11.04
CA ALA A 400 35.25 16.13 -12.35
C ALA A 400 35.52 14.89 -13.23
N ALA A 401 35.98 13.79 -12.61
CA ALA A 401 36.19 12.52 -13.28
C ALA A 401 34.88 11.94 -13.80
N THR A 402 33.83 11.90 -12.95
CA THR A 402 32.50 11.42 -13.33
C THR A 402 31.87 12.27 -14.42
N ALA A 403 31.98 13.60 -14.33
CA ALA A 403 31.48 14.53 -15.34
C ALA A 403 32.18 14.38 -16.70
N THR A 404 33.45 13.98 -16.71
CA THR A 404 34.25 13.80 -17.93
C THR A 404 34.05 12.42 -18.54
N LYS A 405 34.22 11.36 -17.74
CA LYS A 405 34.16 9.97 -18.23
C LYS A 405 32.77 9.59 -18.70
N ASN A 406 31.70 10.02 -18.03
CA ASN A 406 30.34 9.71 -18.47
C ASN A 406 29.89 10.48 -19.73
N LYS A 407 30.68 11.47 -20.20
CA LYS A 407 30.48 12.12 -21.50
C LYS A 407 31.24 11.45 -22.65
N ASP A 408 32.21 10.60 -22.34
CA ASP A 408 32.94 9.83 -23.36
C ASP A 408 31.94 8.88 -24.05
N PRO A 409 31.83 8.91 -25.39
CA PRO A 409 30.90 8.05 -26.12
C PRO A 409 31.19 6.56 -25.97
N PHE A 410 32.39 6.18 -25.52
CA PHE A 410 32.75 4.79 -25.23
C PHE A 410 32.42 4.36 -23.81
N THR A 411 31.92 5.25 -22.94
CA THR A 411 31.57 4.91 -21.56
C THR A 411 30.17 4.33 -21.45
N ILE A 412 30.10 3.11 -20.93
CA ILE A 412 28.84 2.48 -20.52
C ILE A 412 28.44 3.03 -19.16
N LEU A 413 29.36 2.98 -18.18
CA LEU A 413 29.16 3.45 -16.82
C LEU A 413 30.51 3.88 -16.22
N TYR A 414 30.54 5.03 -15.55
CA TYR A 414 31.59 5.36 -14.59
C TYR A 414 30.99 5.86 -13.28
N GLU A 415 31.46 5.31 -12.17
CA GLU A 415 31.05 5.66 -10.81
C GLU A 415 32.24 5.61 -9.84
N ASP A 416 32.52 6.74 -9.22
CA ASP A 416 33.54 6.90 -8.16
C ASP A 416 32.92 7.18 -6.78
N PHE A 417 31.59 7.26 -6.70
CA PHE A 417 30.78 7.52 -5.52
C PHE A 417 31.03 8.85 -4.81
N GLU A 418 31.94 9.68 -5.31
CA GLU A 418 32.45 10.85 -4.59
C GLU A 418 31.36 11.90 -4.35
N GLY A 419 30.39 11.98 -5.26
CA GLY A 419 29.24 12.88 -5.17
C GLY A 419 28.18 12.50 -4.13
N HIS A 420 28.22 11.29 -3.57
CA HIS A 420 27.19 10.76 -2.68
C HIS A 420 27.51 10.98 -1.20
N GLN A 421 26.49 11.05 -0.33
CA GLN A 421 26.74 11.17 1.11
C GLN A 421 27.24 9.84 1.70
N PRO A 422 28.17 9.86 2.68
CA PRO A 422 28.54 8.66 3.44
C PRO A 422 27.36 8.08 4.22
N GLY A 423 27.44 6.78 4.56
CA GLY A 423 26.39 6.06 5.28
C GLY A 423 25.59 5.13 4.35
N ALA A 424 24.33 4.86 4.69
CA ALA A 424 23.47 3.99 3.88
C ALA A 424 23.37 4.52 2.44
N PHE A 425 23.74 3.68 1.47
CA PHE A 425 23.76 4.02 0.06
C PHE A 425 22.48 3.55 -0.64
N SER A 426 21.73 4.51 -1.14
CA SER A 426 20.60 4.28 -2.04
C SER A 426 20.64 5.35 -3.14
N ALA A 427 20.96 4.93 -4.36
CA ALA A 427 21.08 5.80 -5.53
C ALA A 427 20.32 5.19 -6.71
N LYS A 428 19.76 6.07 -7.56
CA LYS A 428 19.03 5.65 -8.76
C LYS A 428 19.97 4.85 -9.66
N GLY A 429 19.52 3.68 -10.08
CA GLY A 429 20.27 2.80 -10.97
C GLY A 429 21.35 1.97 -10.30
N TRP A 430 21.33 1.85 -8.98
CA TRP A 430 22.15 0.90 -8.24
C TRP A 430 21.29 0.01 -7.36
N HIS A 431 21.67 -1.26 -7.28
CA HIS A 431 20.87 -2.29 -6.61
C HIS A 431 21.73 -3.21 -5.77
N THR A 432 21.13 -3.66 -4.68
CA THR A 432 21.59 -4.76 -3.86
C THR A 432 20.53 -5.85 -3.81
N TYR A 433 20.95 -7.11 -3.85
CA TYR A 433 20.06 -8.26 -3.80
C TYR A 433 20.73 -9.41 -3.04
N GLY A 434 20.00 -10.05 -2.14
CA GLY A 434 20.53 -11.09 -1.25
C GLY A 434 20.51 -12.48 -1.87
N HIS A 435 21.34 -13.38 -1.32
CA HIS A 435 21.51 -14.75 -1.81
C HIS A 435 20.21 -15.57 -1.94
N ASN A 436 19.22 -15.36 -1.07
CA ASN A 436 17.99 -16.17 -1.00
C ASN A 436 16.88 -15.73 -1.95
N GLY A 437 17.15 -14.84 -2.91
CA GLY A 437 16.13 -14.41 -3.86
C GLY A 437 15.08 -13.44 -3.30
N HIS A 438 15.07 -13.20 -1.99
CA HIS A 438 14.02 -12.44 -1.31
C HIS A 438 14.54 -11.37 -0.35
N ASP A 439 15.84 -11.33 -0.06
CA ASP A 439 16.44 -10.43 0.91
C ASP A 439 17.03 -9.18 0.25
N PHE A 440 16.85 -8.03 0.90
CA PHE A 440 17.28 -6.72 0.44
C PHE A 440 17.94 -6.00 1.60
N ALA A 441 19.12 -5.42 1.36
CA ALA A 441 19.86 -4.62 2.33
C ALA A 441 20.63 -3.55 1.56
N ASN A 442 20.65 -2.30 2.03
CA ASN A 442 21.39 -1.25 1.35
C ASN A 442 22.90 -1.47 1.50
N ALA A 443 23.64 -1.16 0.43
CA ALA A 443 25.08 -0.99 0.55
C ALA A 443 25.41 0.23 1.42
N THR A 444 26.65 0.36 1.85
CA THR A 444 27.09 1.50 2.68
C THR A 444 28.27 2.19 2.03
N LEU A 445 28.23 3.51 1.91
CA LEU A 445 29.38 4.31 1.49
C LEU A 445 30.21 4.74 2.68
N LYS A 446 31.53 4.58 2.55
CA LYS A 446 32.50 4.96 3.57
C LYS A 446 33.70 5.68 2.96
N THR A 447 34.23 6.65 3.69
CA THR A 447 35.56 7.21 3.43
C THR A 447 36.59 6.42 4.24
N LEU A 448 37.65 5.97 3.58
CA LEU A 448 38.71 5.17 4.21
C LEU A 448 39.94 6.05 4.44
N ASN A 449 40.54 5.96 5.62
CA ASN A 449 41.74 6.74 5.95
C ASN A 449 42.88 6.41 4.98
N GLY A 450 43.48 7.45 4.38
CA GLY A 450 44.59 7.31 3.44
C GLY A 450 44.20 6.82 2.04
N GLN A 451 42.90 6.62 1.76
CA GLN A 451 42.41 6.35 0.42
C GLN A 451 41.62 7.55 -0.10
N GLN A 452 41.74 7.81 -1.41
CA GLN A 452 40.90 8.82 -2.05
C GLN A 452 39.51 8.25 -2.35
N GLY A 453 38.52 9.14 -2.42
CA GLY A 453 37.17 8.77 -2.83
C GLY A 453 36.31 8.14 -1.74
N LYS A 454 35.10 7.76 -2.13
CA LYS A 454 34.16 6.98 -1.33
C LYS A 454 34.14 5.54 -1.82
N TRP A 455 33.94 4.64 -0.88
CA TRP A 455 34.04 3.22 -1.09
C TRP A 455 32.75 2.53 -0.68
N ILE A 456 32.22 1.68 -1.56
CA ILE A 456 31.01 0.93 -1.34
C ILE A 456 31.31 -0.36 -0.56
N ILE A 457 30.57 -0.57 0.50
CA ILE A 457 30.51 -1.80 1.29
C ILE A 457 29.25 -2.54 0.86
N ILE A 458 29.43 -3.75 0.35
CA ILE A 458 28.33 -4.64 0.00
C ILE A 458 27.96 -5.44 1.26
N PRO A 459 26.68 -5.52 1.64
CA PRO A 459 26.27 -6.33 2.79
C PRO A 459 26.68 -7.80 2.59
N ASN A 460 26.94 -8.49 3.69
CA ASN A 460 27.38 -9.89 3.61
C ASN A 460 26.33 -10.76 2.91
N ASP A 461 26.74 -11.56 1.92
CA ASP A 461 25.90 -12.43 1.11
C ASP A 461 24.96 -11.69 0.13
N PHE A 462 25.34 -10.47 -0.26
CA PHE A 462 24.61 -9.68 -1.27
C PHE A 462 25.44 -9.48 -2.54
N THR A 463 24.72 -9.30 -3.65
CA THR A 463 25.29 -8.79 -4.91
C THR A 463 24.88 -7.34 -5.10
N PHE A 464 25.84 -6.51 -5.47
CA PHE A 464 25.70 -5.11 -5.85
C PHE A 464 25.86 -4.96 -7.37
N TYR A 465 24.93 -4.29 -8.03
CA TYR A 465 24.91 -4.15 -9.49
C TYR A 465 24.18 -2.88 -9.93
N PRO A 466 24.49 -2.33 -11.13
CA PRO A 466 23.80 -1.17 -11.66
C PRO A 466 22.55 -1.55 -12.47
N ASP A 467 21.76 -0.56 -12.87
CA ASP A 467 20.78 -0.72 -13.95
C ASP A 467 21.49 -1.01 -15.28
N PHE A 468 21.00 -2.02 -15.99
CA PHE A 468 21.50 -2.41 -17.31
C PHE A 468 20.82 -1.62 -18.44
N THR A 469 20.86 -0.28 -18.36
CA THR A 469 20.19 0.62 -19.33
C THR A 469 20.86 0.62 -20.70
N LYS A 470 22.18 0.44 -20.74
CA LYS A 470 22.99 0.34 -21.96
C LYS A 470 23.43 -1.12 -22.15
N PRO A 471 23.22 -1.74 -23.33
CA PRO A 471 23.63 -3.12 -23.56
C PRO A 471 25.15 -3.24 -23.54
N LEU A 472 25.65 -4.37 -23.02
CA LEU A 472 27.06 -4.72 -23.15
C LEU A 472 27.35 -5.15 -24.61
N PRO A 473 28.36 -4.57 -25.28
CA PRO A 473 28.80 -4.98 -26.61
C PRO A 473 29.60 -6.29 -26.55
N ALA A 474 29.94 -6.83 -27.72
CA ALA A 474 30.82 -8.01 -27.80
C ALA A 474 32.22 -7.73 -27.24
N SER A 475 32.72 -6.50 -27.38
CA SER A 475 34.00 -6.07 -26.79
C SER A 475 33.78 -4.91 -25.84
N PHE A 476 34.26 -5.07 -24.60
CA PHE A 476 34.17 -4.09 -23.53
C PHE A 476 35.20 -4.39 -22.44
N SER A 477 35.42 -3.46 -21.54
CA SER A 477 36.24 -3.66 -20.35
C SER A 477 35.52 -3.17 -19.11
N ILE A 478 35.82 -3.81 -17.99
CA ILE A 478 35.36 -3.42 -16.66
C ILE A 478 36.61 -3.28 -15.78
N SER A 479 36.74 -2.16 -15.10
CA SER A 479 37.75 -1.97 -14.08
C SER A 479 37.14 -1.42 -12.81
N TYR A 480 37.72 -1.78 -11.67
CA TYR A 480 37.30 -1.32 -10.35
C TYR A 480 38.45 -1.48 -9.36
N ASP A 481 38.41 -0.71 -8.29
CA ASP A 481 39.35 -0.85 -7.18
C ASP A 481 38.69 -1.65 -6.06
N VAL A 482 39.48 -2.51 -5.41
CA VAL A 482 39.10 -3.28 -4.23
C VAL A 482 40.04 -2.95 -3.08
N TYR A 483 39.47 -2.74 -1.90
CA TYR A 483 40.22 -2.55 -0.67
C TYR A 483 39.80 -3.61 0.36
N PHE A 484 40.78 -4.24 0.99
CA PHE A 484 40.56 -5.24 2.05
C PHE A 484 41.02 -4.69 3.39
N SER A 485 40.14 -4.69 4.39
CA SER A 485 40.51 -4.22 5.73
C SER A 485 41.51 -5.14 6.42
N SER A 486 42.47 -4.57 7.15
CA SER A 486 43.39 -5.33 7.99
C SER A 486 42.70 -6.11 9.10
N ASP A 487 41.53 -5.66 9.56
CA ASP A 487 40.74 -6.32 10.63
C ASP A 487 39.89 -7.51 10.15
N MET A 488 39.95 -7.89 8.86
CA MET A 488 39.29 -9.11 8.37
C MET A 488 39.83 -10.35 9.08
N SER A 489 38.96 -11.10 9.75
CA SER A 489 39.30 -12.35 10.45
C SER A 489 39.62 -13.49 9.48
N ASN A 490 38.79 -13.69 8.45
CA ASN A 490 39.03 -14.66 7.39
C ASN A 490 39.64 -13.99 6.15
N LYS A 491 40.95 -14.14 5.96
CA LYS A 491 41.64 -13.60 4.76
C LYS A 491 41.35 -14.38 3.48
N ARG A 492 40.63 -15.50 3.54
CA ARG A 492 40.21 -16.29 2.36
C ARG A 492 38.86 -15.86 1.80
N THR A 493 38.12 -14.98 2.49
CA THR A 493 36.83 -14.49 2.00
C THR A 493 37.03 -13.61 0.77
N PRO A 494 36.49 -13.98 -0.40
CA PRO A 494 36.72 -13.23 -1.63
C PRO A 494 35.66 -12.14 -1.85
N VAL A 495 36.05 -11.13 -2.63
CA VAL A 495 35.09 -10.42 -3.49
C VAL A 495 34.93 -11.19 -4.79
N ILE A 496 33.72 -11.28 -5.32
CA ILE A 496 33.43 -12.01 -6.55
C ILE A 496 32.84 -11.04 -7.56
N PHE A 497 33.54 -10.80 -8.66
CA PHE A 497 32.99 -10.15 -9.83
C PHE A 497 32.32 -11.18 -10.73
N ARG A 498 31.17 -10.83 -11.31
CA ARG A 498 30.33 -11.76 -12.08
C ARG A 498 29.86 -11.14 -13.38
N LEU A 499 29.79 -11.96 -14.43
CA LEU A 499 29.20 -11.68 -15.74
C LEU A 499 28.21 -12.79 -16.11
N ASP A 500 27.06 -12.43 -16.67
CA ASP A 500 26.08 -13.41 -17.17
C ASP A 500 25.44 -13.02 -18.51
N THR A 501 24.70 -13.98 -19.09
CA THR A 501 24.09 -13.88 -20.43
C THR A 501 22.56 -13.72 -20.42
N TYR A 502 21.94 -13.57 -19.26
CA TYR A 502 20.48 -13.55 -19.14
C TYR A 502 19.86 -12.26 -19.69
N ASP A 503 18.69 -12.41 -20.32
CA ASP A 503 17.96 -11.30 -20.94
C ASP A 503 17.02 -10.59 -19.95
N ASN A 504 16.99 -9.25 -20.01
CA ASN A 504 16.23 -8.38 -19.12
C ASN A 504 14.71 -8.40 -19.39
N LYS A 505 14.25 -8.94 -20.53
CA LYS A 505 12.84 -8.81 -20.94
C LYS A 505 11.83 -9.63 -20.13
N LYS A 506 12.27 -10.58 -19.29
CA LYS A 506 11.36 -11.42 -18.46
C LYS A 506 11.59 -11.33 -16.94
N TYR A 507 12.74 -10.87 -16.49
CA TYR A 507 13.10 -10.83 -15.06
C TYR A 507 13.99 -9.63 -14.76
N ASN A 508 13.48 -8.67 -13.97
CA ASN A 508 14.20 -7.46 -13.57
C ASN A 508 15.08 -7.66 -12.32
N SER A 509 14.99 -8.79 -11.64
CA SER A 509 15.97 -9.18 -10.61
C SER A 509 16.98 -10.13 -11.22
N ILE A 510 18.25 -9.94 -10.86
CA ILE A 510 19.22 -11.00 -11.03
C ILE A 510 18.85 -12.07 -9.99
N ASP A 511 18.31 -13.22 -10.43
CA ASP A 511 18.11 -14.38 -9.56
C ASP A 511 19.49 -14.90 -9.13
N LEU A 512 19.82 -14.71 -7.86
CA LEU A 512 21.17 -14.85 -7.31
C LEU A 512 21.48 -16.24 -6.75
N HIS A 513 20.48 -17.13 -6.65
CA HIS A 513 20.73 -18.48 -6.14
C HIS A 513 21.69 -19.25 -7.06
N ASP A 514 21.88 -18.81 -8.31
CA ASP A 514 22.52 -19.62 -9.34
C ASP A 514 23.19 -18.80 -10.45
N MET A 515 23.83 -17.69 -10.08
CA MET A 515 24.46 -16.76 -11.03
C MET A 515 25.72 -17.26 -11.75
N ASN A 516 26.20 -18.47 -11.46
CA ASN A 516 27.12 -19.15 -12.37
C ASN A 516 26.40 -20.08 -13.36
N ARG A 517 25.07 -20.09 -13.46
CA ARG A 517 24.40 -21.00 -14.40
C ARG A 517 24.80 -20.74 -15.85
N ASN A 518 24.97 -19.47 -16.25
CA ASN A 518 25.24 -19.08 -17.64
C ASN A 518 26.15 -17.85 -17.71
N GLY A 519 27.42 -18.00 -17.32
CA GLY A 519 28.33 -16.87 -17.20
C GLY A 519 29.77 -17.18 -16.82
N PHE A 520 30.45 -16.13 -16.38
CA PHE A 520 31.84 -16.11 -15.94
C PHE A 520 31.97 -15.37 -14.60
N GLN A 521 32.85 -15.84 -13.72
CA GLN A 521 33.17 -15.15 -12.47
C GLN A 521 34.68 -15.08 -12.26
N PHE A 522 35.11 -14.01 -11.60
CA PHE A 522 36.47 -13.85 -11.08
C PHE A 522 36.38 -13.51 -9.60
N ASN A 523 37.07 -14.27 -8.76
CA ASN A 523 37.13 -14.01 -7.33
C ASN A 523 38.54 -13.60 -6.88
N LEU A 524 38.59 -12.77 -5.84
CA LEU A 524 39.83 -12.24 -5.29
C LEU A 524 39.73 -12.13 -3.77
N ALA A 525 40.63 -12.79 -3.06
CA ALA A 525 40.75 -12.73 -1.60
C ALA A 525 42.09 -12.08 -1.18
N PRO A 526 42.16 -11.44 0.01
CA PRO A 526 43.40 -10.84 0.50
C PRO A 526 44.48 -11.86 0.83
N SER A 527 44.13 -13.13 1.02
CA SER A 527 45.10 -14.23 1.14
C SER A 527 45.87 -14.49 -0.16
N GLY A 528 45.45 -13.91 -1.28
CA GLY A 528 45.96 -14.22 -2.61
C GLY A 528 45.26 -15.40 -3.28
N GLU A 529 44.24 -15.99 -2.65
CA GLU A 529 43.36 -16.94 -3.34
C GLU A 529 42.53 -16.21 -4.38
N SER A 530 42.62 -16.69 -5.62
CA SER A 530 41.85 -16.21 -6.74
C SER A 530 41.48 -17.39 -7.61
N GLN A 531 40.32 -17.32 -8.24
CA GLN A 531 39.76 -18.37 -9.07
C GLN A 531 38.82 -17.72 -10.09
N THR A 532 38.82 -18.27 -11.29
CA THR A 532 37.74 -18.07 -12.25
C THR A 532 36.84 -19.26 -12.32
N SER A 533 35.56 -19.00 -12.55
CA SER A 533 34.58 -20.03 -12.88
C SER A 533 33.83 -19.66 -14.15
N LYS A 534 33.52 -20.66 -14.97
CA LYS A 534 32.60 -20.53 -16.11
C LYS A 534 31.66 -21.72 -16.18
N ARG A 535 30.38 -21.48 -16.46
CA ARG A 535 29.35 -22.52 -16.59
C ARG A 535 28.21 -22.04 -17.47
N PHE A 536 27.65 -22.95 -18.27
CA PHE A 536 26.54 -22.69 -19.19
C PHE A 536 25.55 -23.84 -19.22
N MET A 537 24.61 -23.84 -18.29
CA MET A 537 23.62 -24.90 -18.17
C MET A 537 22.63 -24.95 -19.33
N GLU A 538 22.35 -23.82 -20.01
CA GLU A 538 21.44 -23.82 -21.17
C GLU A 538 21.89 -24.80 -22.26
N VAL A 539 23.20 -25.07 -22.34
CA VAL A 539 23.81 -26.03 -23.25
C VAL A 539 24.54 -27.17 -22.52
N ALA A 540 24.16 -27.44 -21.27
CA ALA A 540 24.72 -28.51 -20.42
C ALA A 540 26.25 -28.46 -20.24
N TYR A 541 26.87 -27.28 -20.31
CA TYR A 541 28.29 -27.10 -20.04
C TYR A 541 28.52 -27.02 -18.52
N ASN A 542 29.24 -28.00 -17.98
CA ASN A 542 29.58 -28.08 -16.56
C ASN A 542 30.50 -26.93 -16.13
N GLU A 543 30.52 -26.68 -14.84
CA GLU A 543 31.41 -25.67 -14.26
C GLU A 543 32.87 -26.04 -14.45
N THR A 544 33.62 -25.12 -15.04
CA THR A 544 35.08 -25.18 -15.13
C THR A 544 35.64 -24.15 -14.17
N LEU A 545 36.50 -24.60 -13.25
CA LEU A 545 37.21 -23.75 -12.28
C LEU A 545 38.68 -23.66 -12.67
N THR A 546 39.27 -22.49 -12.46
CA THR A 546 40.72 -22.29 -12.64
C THR A 546 41.24 -21.45 -11.50
N ASP A 547 42.09 -22.05 -10.67
CA ASP A 547 42.69 -21.38 -9.52
C ASP A 547 43.99 -20.67 -9.91
N VAL A 548 44.18 -19.47 -9.38
CA VAL A 548 45.42 -18.70 -9.49
C VAL A 548 45.80 -18.16 -8.13
N ARG A 549 47.08 -18.32 -7.78
CA ARG A 549 47.63 -17.78 -6.54
C ARG A 549 48.33 -16.46 -6.79
N LEU A 550 47.87 -15.41 -6.14
CA LEU A 550 48.46 -14.07 -6.19
C LEU A 550 49.33 -13.82 -4.95
N THR A 551 50.53 -13.27 -5.12
CA THR A 551 51.48 -13.08 -4.02
C THR A 551 51.51 -11.67 -3.44
N ASN A 552 50.89 -10.70 -4.13
CA ASN A 552 51.08 -9.26 -3.84
C ASN A 552 49.76 -8.53 -3.53
N ILE A 553 48.80 -9.22 -2.90
CA ILE A 553 47.56 -8.58 -2.42
C ILE A 553 47.80 -8.15 -0.97
N LYS A 554 47.68 -6.85 -0.70
CA LYS A 554 47.88 -6.30 0.64
C LYS A 554 46.57 -5.80 1.20
N THR A 555 46.36 -6.03 2.49
CA THR A 555 45.31 -5.32 3.23
C THR A 555 45.70 -3.86 3.43
N ASN A 556 44.71 -2.99 3.55
CA ASN A 556 44.85 -1.55 3.70
C ASN A 556 45.47 -0.80 2.50
N GLU A 557 45.57 -1.45 1.34
CA GLU A 557 45.96 -0.82 0.08
C GLU A 557 44.91 -1.14 -0.99
N ALA A 558 44.63 -0.18 -1.87
CA ALA A 558 43.74 -0.41 -3.00
C ALA A 558 44.40 -1.35 -4.02
N THR A 559 43.66 -2.35 -4.47
CA THR A 559 44.04 -3.28 -5.54
C THR A 559 43.18 -2.99 -6.76
N HIS A 560 43.82 -2.66 -7.88
CA HIS A 560 43.12 -2.38 -9.14
C HIS A 560 42.87 -3.67 -9.90
N VAL A 561 41.62 -3.94 -10.25
CA VAL A 561 41.22 -5.08 -11.09
C VAL A 561 40.72 -4.57 -12.43
N SER A 562 41.20 -5.16 -13.53
CA SER A 562 40.68 -4.89 -14.88
C SER A 562 40.38 -6.20 -15.61
N ILE A 563 39.22 -6.26 -16.23
CA ILE A 563 38.70 -7.40 -16.96
C ILE A 563 38.39 -6.90 -18.37
N ASN A 564 39.08 -7.45 -19.36
CA ASN A 564 38.92 -7.10 -20.76
C ASN A 564 38.22 -8.25 -21.48
N ILE A 565 37.15 -7.92 -22.20
CA ILE A 565 36.30 -8.87 -22.91
C ILE A 565 36.39 -8.56 -24.41
N ASN A 566 36.64 -9.59 -25.20
CA ASN A 566 36.55 -9.55 -26.65
C ASN A 566 35.88 -10.82 -27.18
N GLY A 567 34.55 -10.75 -27.33
CA GLY A 567 33.73 -11.91 -27.69
C GLY A 567 33.76 -12.97 -26.59
N ALA A 568 34.32 -14.15 -26.91
CA ALA A 568 34.49 -15.25 -25.97
C ALA A 568 35.79 -15.19 -25.16
N ALA A 569 36.70 -14.27 -25.49
CA ALA A 569 37.95 -14.11 -24.77
C ALA A 569 37.80 -13.16 -23.59
N VAL A 570 38.30 -13.59 -22.43
CA VAL A 570 38.43 -12.79 -21.21
C VAL A 570 39.87 -12.78 -20.75
N LYS A 571 40.37 -11.59 -20.44
CA LYS A 571 41.65 -11.36 -19.80
C LYS A 571 41.48 -10.57 -18.51
N VAL A 572 42.01 -11.09 -17.41
CA VAL A 572 41.99 -10.44 -16.10
C VAL A 572 43.39 -9.96 -15.74
N THR A 573 43.49 -8.71 -15.33
CA THR A 573 44.71 -8.13 -14.76
C THR A 573 44.43 -7.62 -13.34
N VAL A 574 45.42 -7.78 -12.47
CA VAL A 574 45.42 -7.27 -11.10
C VAL A 574 46.67 -6.44 -10.90
N ASN A 575 46.50 -5.18 -10.50
CA ASN A 575 47.57 -4.18 -10.42
C ASN A 575 48.39 -4.10 -11.72
N GLY A 576 47.71 -4.18 -12.86
CA GLY A 576 48.31 -4.12 -14.20
C GLY A 576 49.02 -5.40 -14.67
N LYS A 577 49.21 -6.40 -13.79
CA LYS A 577 49.77 -7.70 -14.17
C LYS A 577 48.67 -8.64 -14.63
N GLU A 578 48.87 -9.30 -15.77
CA GLU A 578 47.98 -10.38 -16.19
C GLU A 578 48.02 -11.53 -15.19
N VAL A 579 46.85 -11.97 -14.76
CA VAL A 579 46.69 -13.08 -13.83
C VAL A 579 45.94 -14.25 -14.44
N MET A 580 45.06 -13.98 -15.42
CA MET A 580 44.27 -14.99 -16.12
C MET A 580 43.92 -14.55 -17.54
N HIS A 581 43.85 -15.54 -18.43
CA HIS A 581 43.37 -15.42 -19.80
C HIS A 581 42.63 -16.72 -20.17
N ASP A 582 41.39 -16.59 -20.64
CA ASP A 582 40.63 -17.69 -21.24
C ASP A 582 39.95 -17.22 -22.54
N ASP A 583 40.25 -17.86 -23.66
CA ASP A 583 39.70 -17.53 -24.99
C ASP A 583 38.28 -18.05 -25.24
N ASN A 584 37.76 -18.89 -24.33
CA ASN A 584 36.53 -19.65 -24.52
C ASN A 584 35.64 -19.59 -23.28
N VAL A 585 35.40 -18.38 -22.73
CA VAL A 585 34.50 -18.20 -21.57
C VAL A 585 33.02 -18.15 -21.95
N LEU A 586 32.68 -18.18 -23.24
CA LEU A 586 31.33 -17.96 -23.74
C LEU A 586 31.04 -18.84 -24.96
N PRO A 587 29.91 -19.57 -24.99
CA PRO A 587 29.51 -20.33 -26.18
C PRO A 587 29.25 -19.44 -27.39
N ALA A 588 29.40 -20.01 -28.59
CA ALA A 588 29.12 -19.31 -29.84
C ALA A 588 27.69 -18.74 -29.87
N GLY A 589 27.55 -17.50 -30.34
CA GLY A 589 26.26 -16.81 -30.44
C GLY A 589 25.68 -16.27 -29.13
N LYS A 590 26.38 -16.42 -28.01
CA LYS A 590 26.00 -15.80 -26.72
C LYS A 590 26.77 -14.49 -26.52
N THR A 591 26.21 -13.58 -25.73
CA THR A 591 26.84 -12.32 -25.32
C THR A 591 26.58 -12.10 -23.83
N PHE A 592 27.54 -11.51 -23.13
CA PHE A 592 27.28 -11.02 -21.77
C PHE A 592 26.27 -9.87 -21.81
N LYS A 593 25.43 -9.78 -20.78
CA LYS A 593 24.35 -8.81 -20.67
C LYS A 593 24.30 -8.10 -19.32
N ARG A 594 24.81 -8.73 -18.27
CA ARG A 594 24.76 -8.21 -16.90
C ARG A 594 26.08 -8.40 -16.18
N TYR A 595 26.34 -7.56 -15.19
CA TYR A 595 27.53 -7.60 -14.35
C TYR A 595 27.22 -7.14 -12.92
N GLY A 596 28.04 -7.57 -11.97
CA GLY A 596 27.92 -7.16 -10.57
C GLY A 596 29.03 -7.71 -9.68
N TRP A 597 28.98 -7.31 -8.41
CA TRP A 597 29.95 -7.69 -7.39
C TRP A 597 29.23 -8.34 -6.23
N TYR A 598 29.73 -9.47 -5.75
CA TYR A 598 29.26 -10.14 -4.55
C TYR A 598 30.34 -10.11 -3.49
N SER A 599 29.92 -9.92 -2.24
CA SER A 599 30.83 -9.93 -1.10
C SER A 599 30.34 -10.89 -0.02
N GLY A 600 31.25 -11.73 0.47
CA GLY A 600 31.07 -12.51 1.70
C GLY A 600 31.52 -11.78 2.96
N SER A 601 31.77 -10.46 2.89
CA SER A 601 32.18 -9.66 4.05
C SER A 601 31.96 -8.16 3.86
N GLU A 602 31.48 -7.50 4.91
CA GLU A 602 31.38 -6.03 4.99
C GLU A 602 32.74 -5.33 5.22
N LYS A 603 33.83 -6.09 5.23
CA LYS A 603 35.20 -5.60 5.37
C LYS A 603 35.96 -5.52 4.04
N ILE A 604 35.23 -5.71 2.94
CA ILE A 604 35.67 -5.58 1.57
C ILE A 604 34.97 -4.34 1.00
N TYR A 605 35.74 -3.48 0.35
CA TYR A 605 35.25 -2.22 -0.17
C TYR A 605 35.57 -2.10 -1.66
N ILE A 606 34.67 -1.50 -2.44
CA ILE A 606 34.82 -1.33 -3.88
C ILE A 606 34.70 0.15 -4.25
N SER A 607 35.44 0.63 -5.24
CA SER A 607 35.29 1.98 -5.79
C SER A 607 35.75 2.06 -7.24
N ASN A 608 35.66 3.24 -7.85
CA ASN A 608 36.17 3.56 -9.18
C ASN A 608 35.70 2.57 -10.27
N ILE A 609 34.42 2.22 -10.24
CA ILE A 609 33.82 1.30 -11.21
C ILE A 609 33.79 2.01 -12.57
N TYR A 610 34.41 1.39 -13.57
CA TYR A 610 34.45 1.91 -14.93
C TYR A 610 34.19 0.81 -15.93
N VAL A 611 33.16 0.99 -16.76
CA VAL A 611 32.77 0.10 -17.83
C VAL A 611 32.87 0.84 -19.15
N LYS A 612 33.77 0.37 -20.02
CA LYS A 612 34.02 0.94 -21.34
C LYS A 612 33.63 -0.05 -22.44
N SER A 613 33.00 0.45 -23.49
CA SER A 613 32.79 -0.28 -24.72
C SER A 613 34.02 -0.16 -25.64
N GLY A 614 34.28 -1.21 -26.42
CA GLY A 614 35.21 -1.15 -27.56
C GLY A 614 34.68 -0.31 -28.74
N THR A 615 33.42 0.08 -28.73
CA THR A 615 32.75 0.88 -29.77
C THR A 615 31.93 2.02 -29.14
N PRO A 616 31.57 3.08 -29.87
CA PRO A 616 30.67 4.10 -29.32
C PRO A 616 29.32 3.48 -28.86
N VAL A 617 28.88 3.82 -27.65
CA VAL A 617 27.61 3.39 -27.06
C VAL A 617 26.48 4.17 -27.71
N LYS A 618 25.46 3.47 -28.21
CA LYS A 618 24.27 4.05 -28.84
C LYS A 618 23.21 4.43 -27.82
#